data_AF-A0AA36G5V5-F1
#
_entry.id   AF-A0AA36G5V5-F1
#
_cell.length_a   1.000
_cell.length_b   1.000
_cell.length_c   1.000
_cell.angle_alpha   90.00
_cell.angle_beta   90.00
_cell.angle_gamma   90.00
#
_symmetry.space_group_name_H-M   'P 1'
#
loop_
_entity.id
_entity.type
_entity.pdbx_description
1 polymer ?
#
loop_
_entity_poly.entity_id
_entity_poly.type
_entity_poly.pdbx_seq_one_letter_code
_entity_poly.pdbx_strand_id
1 'polypeptide(L)'
;MLPEPPIFKETHIDGFGDVEFLDGPTEKLWKQWYDQIAAEGWSSDDVSMRTTTPILPSTRCVFARRKDTGDFLGTVTWNEYDGYTFIGIFLVLAEMRGKASKALEPRLVSQLTPEEFEKLLEFDRFVTGRDRSQFLRLHYGLEVTEGAVLFGDDRKVVAVASVGPTDRPEDHNWKVAPIYANNLETAATLAIIVANWAGAQDEKARILLPILDDTRGAEELATVLKKHIVPHVVGITLYNGDYSNPIRLEHLYVPHNNSGHFDA
;
A
#
# COMPACT_ATOMS: atom_id res chain seq x y z
N MET A 1 -17.27 -11.38 9.98
CA MET A 1 -17.92 -11.91 8.77
C MET A 1 -17.36 -11.12 7.61
N LEU A 2 -16.79 -11.75 6.59
CA LEU A 2 -16.32 -11.00 5.41
C LEU A 2 -17.55 -10.47 4.63
N PRO A 3 -17.45 -9.32 3.94
CA PRO A 3 -18.48 -8.91 3.00
C PRO A 3 -18.58 -9.96 1.88
N GLU A 4 -19.80 -10.26 1.43
CA GLU A 4 -19.97 -11.11 0.24
C GLU A 4 -19.33 -10.41 -0.98
N PRO A 5 -18.47 -11.09 -1.75
CA PRO A 5 -17.87 -10.49 -2.92
C PRO A 5 -18.94 -10.23 -4.00
N PRO A 6 -18.86 -9.12 -4.75
CA PRO A 6 -19.68 -8.92 -5.94
C PRO A 6 -19.60 -10.14 -6.86
N ILE A 7 -20.77 -10.59 -7.33
CA ILE A 7 -20.90 -11.75 -8.21
C ILE A 7 -20.42 -11.38 -9.61
N PHE A 8 -19.10 -11.49 -9.82
CA PHE A 8 -18.50 -11.53 -11.15
C PHE A 8 -19.07 -12.71 -11.94
N LYS A 9 -19.28 -12.56 -13.25
CA LYS A 9 -19.67 -13.68 -14.11
C LYS A 9 -18.45 -14.52 -14.41
N GLU A 10 -18.37 -15.73 -13.86
CA GLU A 10 -17.35 -16.74 -14.17
C GLU A 10 -17.22 -16.87 -15.70
N THR A 11 -16.08 -16.42 -16.21
CA THR A 11 -15.76 -16.39 -17.64
C THR A 11 -14.54 -17.29 -17.85
N HIS A 12 -14.78 -18.46 -18.42
CA HIS A 12 -13.71 -19.41 -18.74
C HIS A 12 -12.79 -18.83 -19.83
N ILE A 13 -11.50 -18.92 -19.58
CA ILE A 13 -10.42 -18.56 -20.50
C ILE A 13 -9.68 -19.85 -20.88
N ASP A 14 -9.32 -19.99 -22.17
CA ASP A 14 -8.64 -21.18 -22.69
C ASP A 14 -7.33 -21.47 -21.94
N GLY A 15 -7.33 -22.54 -21.13
CA GLY A 15 -6.18 -23.03 -20.40
C GLY A 15 -5.53 -24.27 -21.01
N PHE A 16 -4.22 -24.42 -20.81
CA PHE A 16 -3.40 -25.49 -21.37
C PHE A 16 -3.45 -26.78 -20.52
N GLY A 17 -3.37 -27.94 -21.17
CA GLY A 17 -3.30 -29.24 -20.48
C GLY A 17 -4.47 -29.48 -19.52
N ASP A 18 -4.16 -29.86 -18.29
CA ASP A 18 -5.11 -30.05 -17.18
C ASP A 18 -5.51 -28.74 -16.47
N VAL A 19 -4.97 -27.59 -16.86
CA VAL A 19 -5.25 -26.27 -16.26
C VAL A 19 -6.36 -25.54 -17.01
N GLU A 20 -7.30 -24.90 -16.32
CA GLU A 20 -8.18 -23.86 -16.86
C GLU A 20 -7.95 -22.52 -16.15
N PHE A 21 -8.28 -21.43 -16.85
CA PHE A 21 -8.22 -20.06 -16.33
C PHE A 21 -9.62 -19.47 -16.22
N LEU A 22 -9.84 -18.64 -15.20
CA LEU A 22 -11.15 -18.09 -14.87
C LEU A 22 -11.02 -16.61 -14.52
N ASP A 23 -11.68 -15.75 -15.29
CA ASP A 23 -11.98 -14.38 -14.86
C ASP A 23 -13.28 -14.40 -14.06
N GLY A 24 -13.25 -13.82 -12.85
CA GLY A 24 -14.31 -13.94 -11.85
C GLY A 24 -14.15 -15.14 -10.90
N PRO A 25 -13.64 -14.95 -9.67
CA PRO A 25 -13.52 -16.01 -8.66
C PRO A 25 -14.85 -16.56 -8.15
N THR A 26 -14.85 -17.87 -7.85
CA THR A 26 -15.84 -18.50 -6.97
C THR A 26 -15.42 -18.40 -5.49
N GLU A 27 -16.37 -18.57 -4.56
CA GLU A 27 -16.08 -18.59 -3.12
C GLU A 27 -15.01 -19.64 -2.74
N LYS A 28 -15.02 -20.82 -3.37
CA LYS A 28 -13.99 -21.86 -3.18
C LYS A 28 -12.60 -21.32 -3.54
N LEU A 29 -12.47 -20.65 -4.68
CA LEU A 29 -11.20 -20.13 -5.18
C LEU A 29 -10.69 -18.95 -4.34
N TRP A 30 -11.58 -18.06 -3.89
CA TRP A 30 -11.21 -17.04 -2.90
C TRP A 30 -10.68 -17.67 -1.62
N LYS A 31 -11.36 -18.68 -1.06
CA LYS A 31 -10.90 -19.35 0.17
C LYS A 31 -9.55 -20.06 -0.04
N GLN A 32 -9.38 -20.79 -1.13
CA GLN A 32 -8.10 -21.46 -1.44
C GLN A 32 -6.95 -20.45 -1.63
N TRP A 33 -7.22 -19.27 -2.20
CA TRP A 33 -6.25 -18.17 -2.29
C TRP A 33 -5.88 -17.58 -0.92
N TYR A 34 -6.85 -17.33 -0.04
CA TYR A 34 -6.59 -16.88 1.34
C TYR A 34 -5.75 -17.91 2.12
N ASP A 35 -6.09 -19.19 2.00
CA ASP A 35 -5.37 -20.29 2.64
C ASP A 35 -3.92 -20.35 2.13
N GLN A 36 -3.69 -20.16 0.82
CA GLN A 36 -2.36 -20.19 0.22
C GLN A 36 -1.50 -18.98 0.62
N ILE A 37 -2.05 -17.75 0.62
CA ILE A 37 -1.32 -16.55 1.06
C ILE A 37 -0.87 -16.71 2.51
N ALA A 38 -1.74 -17.24 3.38
CA ALA A 38 -1.37 -17.53 4.76
C ALA A 38 -0.22 -18.55 4.85
N ALA A 39 -0.26 -19.63 4.05
CA ALA A 39 0.75 -20.68 4.03
C ALA A 39 2.13 -20.24 3.49
N GLU A 40 2.17 -19.45 2.41
CA GLU A 40 3.41 -19.12 1.67
C GLU A 40 4.28 -18.01 2.28
N GLY A 41 3.94 -17.54 3.49
CA GLY A 41 4.70 -16.46 4.15
C GLY A 41 4.53 -15.06 3.54
N TRP A 42 3.60 -14.89 2.59
CA TRP A 42 3.26 -13.58 2.01
C TRP A 42 2.62 -12.73 3.12
N SER A 43 3.18 -11.55 3.37
CA SER A 43 3.21 -10.90 4.71
C SER A 43 3.23 -9.36 4.67
N SER A 44 2.78 -8.79 3.55
CA SER A 44 3.16 -7.46 3.08
C SER A 44 2.04 -6.44 2.97
N ASP A 45 0.87 -6.96 2.68
CA ASP A 45 -0.30 -6.22 2.27
C ASP A 45 -1.14 -6.05 3.51
N ASP A 46 -1.80 -4.92 3.67
CA ASP A 46 -2.55 -4.68 4.90
C ASP A 46 -3.83 -5.54 4.98
N VAL A 47 -4.46 -5.56 6.16
CA VAL A 47 -5.75 -6.21 6.35
C VAL A 47 -6.85 -5.57 5.47
N SER A 48 -6.65 -4.33 5.01
CA SER A 48 -7.55 -3.68 4.05
C SER A 48 -7.47 -4.36 2.69
N MET A 49 -6.31 -4.80 2.21
CA MET A 49 -6.21 -5.46 0.90
C MET A 49 -7.05 -6.74 0.85
N ARG A 50 -6.97 -7.59 1.88
CA ARG A 50 -7.84 -8.77 1.99
C ARG A 50 -9.33 -8.40 1.97
N THR A 51 -9.69 -7.26 2.55
CA THR A 51 -11.08 -6.80 2.67
C THR A 51 -11.58 -6.08 1.42
N THR A 52 -10.70 -5.42 0.65
CA THR A 52 -11.02 -4.54 -0.47
C THR A 52 -10.81 -5.19 -1.84
N THR A 53 -9.82 -6.07 -2.01
CA THR A 53 -9.55 -6.80 -3.27
C THR A 53 -10.83 -7.40 -3.86
N PRO A 54 -11.70 -8.10 -3.10
CA PRO A 54 -12.87 -8.74 -3.70
C PRO A 54 -13.96 -7.76 -4.15
N ILE A 55 -13.99 -6.55 -3.57
CA ILE A 55 -15.13 -5.60 -3.69
C ILE A 55 -14.81 -4.33 -4.50
N LEU A 56 -13.55 -4.05 -4.81
CA LEU A 56 -13.12 -2.90 -5.60
C LEU A 56 -13.47 -3.09 -7.10
N PRO A 57 -14.26 -2.20 -7.73
CA PRO A 57 -14.63 -2.34 -9.16
C PRO A 57 -13.45 -2.24 -10.14
N SER A 58 -12.34 -1.66 -9.70
CA SER A 58 -11.05 -1.63 -10.41
C SER A 58 -10.33 -2.97 -10.38
N THR A 59 -10.55 -3.82 -9.39
CA THR A 59 -9.85 -5.11 -9.27
C THR A 59 -10.28 -6.08 -10.37
N ARG A 60 -9.31 -6.81 -10.91
CA ARG A 60 -9.49 -8.04 -11.70
C ARG A 60 -8.68 -9.15 -11.06
N CYS A 61 -9.11 -10.38 -11.23
CA CYS A 61 -8.38 -11.55 -10.75
C CYS A 61 -8.63 -12.73 -11.69
N VAL A 62 -7.56 -13.25 -12.32
CA VAL A 62 -7.63 -14.47 -13.11
C VAL A 62 -7.02 -15.63 -12.33
N PHE A 63 -7.88 -16.60 -11.99
CA PHE A 63 -7.53 -17.78 -11.21
C PHE A 63 -7.19 -18.95 -12.13
N ALA A 64 -6.10 -19.65 -11.82
CA ALA A 64 -5.76 -20.94 -12.40
C ALA A 64 -6.28 -22.07 -11.51
N ARG A 65 -6.99 -23.05 -12.08
CA ARG A 65 -7.38 -24.28 -11.37
C ARG A 65 -7.18 -25.53 -12.24
N ARG A 66 -7.07 -26.70 -11.63
CA ARG A 66 -7.14 -27.98 -12.35
C ARG A 66 -8.57 -28.27 -12.82
N LYS A 67 -8.71 -28.77 -14.05
CA LYS A 67 -9.98 -29.15 -14.69
C LYS A 67 -10.68 -30.37 -14.07
N ASP A 68 -9.95 -31.24 -13.37
CA ASP A 68 -10.45 -32.52 -12.83
C ASP A 68 -10.98 -32.43 -11.39
N THR A 69 -10.36 -31.56 -10.59
CA THR A 69 -10.55 -31.39 -9.14
C THR A 69 -11.08 -30.00 -8.79
N GLY A 70 -10.98 -29.05 -9.72
CA GLY A 70 -11.32 -27.65 -9.49
C GLY A 70 -10.42 -26.99 -8.45
N ASP A 71 -9.22 -27.51 -8.20
CA ASP A 71 -8.32 -27.02 -7.15
C ASP A 71 -7.39 -25.92 -7.66
N PHE A 72 -7.27 -24.88 -6.83
CA PHE A 72 -6.44 -23.71 -7.04
C PHE A 72 -4.97 -24.04 -7.32
N LEU A 73 -4.41 -23.40 -8.35
CA LEU A 73 -3.00 -23.51 -8.77
C LEU A 73 -2.25 -22.17 -8.69
N GLY A 74 -2.97 -21.05 -8.56
CA GLY A 74 -2.42 -19.70 -8.55
C GLY A 74 -3.46 -18.67 -8.98
N THR A 75 -3.18 -17.39 -8.75
CA THR A 75 -3.97 -16.28 -9.30
C THR A 75 -3.04 -15.20 -9.81
N VAL A 76 -3.53 -14.39 -10.75
CA VAL A 76 -3.00 -13.06 -11.02
C VAL A 76 -4.08 -12.08 -10.59
N THR A 77 -3.82 -11.31 -9.54
CA THR A 77 -4.69 -10.24 -9.02
C THR A 77 -4.09 -8.91 -9.40
N TRP A 78 -4.89 -8.01 -10.00
CA TRP A 78 -4.46 -6.66 -10.34
C TRP A 78 -5.60 -5.65 -10.20
N ASN A 79 -5.29 -4.36 -10.30
CA ASN A 79 -6.32 -3.33 -10.52
C ASN A 79 -6.10 -2.64 -11.86
N GLU A 80 -7.20 -2.32 -12.53
CA GLU A 80 -7.27 -1.58 -13.78
C GLU A 80 -7.59 -0.11 -13.51
N TYR A 81 -6.63 0.76 -13.86
CA TYR A 81 -6.79 2.22 -13.87
C TYR A 81 -6.14 2.77 -15.14
N ASP A 82 -6.88 3.57 -15.91
CA ASP A 82 -6.41 4.31 -17.09
C ASP A 82 -5.60 3.50 -18.13
N GLY A 83 -5.81 2.18 -18.20
CA GLY A 83 -5.12 1.26 -19.11
C GLY A 83 -3.96 0.44 -18.50
N TYR A 84 -3.73 0.53 -17.18
CA TYR A 84 -2.59 -0.11 -16.48
C TYR A 84 -3.03 -1.21 -15.49
N THR A 85 -2.05 -1.93 -14.91
CA THR A 85 -2.22 -3.20 -14.18
C THR A 85 -1.08 -3.38 -13.16
N PHE A 86 -1.40 -3.71 -11.90
CA PHE A 86 -0.47 -3.60 -10.76
C PHE A 86 -0.56 -4.74 -9.72
N ILE A 87 0.58 -5.17 -9.15
CA ILE A 87 0.76 -6.29 -8.19
C ILE A 87 1.99 -5.99 -7.26
N GLY A 88 2.03 -6.36 -5.96
CA GLY A 88 3.22 -6.12 -5.09
C GLY A 88 3.22 -6.76 -3.68
N ILE A 89 4.39 -6.79 -2.99
CA ILE A 89 4.69 -7.37 -1.65
C ILE A 89 5.97 -6.71 -1.01
N PHE A 90 6.12 -6.57 0.34
CA PHE A 90 7.29 -6.89 1.26
C PHE A 90 7.52 -5.97 2.55
N LEU A 91 8.69 -6.06 3.24
CA LEU A 91 9.02 -5.75 4.70
C LEU A 91 10.18 -4.70 4.88
N VAL A 92 10.83 -4.27 6.00
CA VAL A 92 11.02 -4.49 7.50
C VAL A 92 11.42 -3.11 8.18
N LEU A 93 11.65 -2.75 9.48
CA LEU A 93 11.93 -3.35 10.84
C LEU A 93 11.68 -2.29 12.02
N ALA A 94 11.97 -2.57 13.31
CA ALA A 94 11.43 -1.83 14.50
C ALA A 94 12.21 -0.65 15.14
N GLU A 95 13.45 -0.35 14.74
CA GLU A 95 14.42 0.40 15.59
C GLU A 95 14.24 1.94 15.62
N MET A 96 13.28 2.49 14.89
CA MET A 96 13.24 3.91 14.48
C MET A 96 12.47 4.87 15.42
N ARG A 97 12.08 4.45 16.62
CA ARG A 97 11.15 5.22 17.47
C ARG A 97 11.81 6.45 18.14
N GLY A 98 11.06 7.57 18.23
CA GLY A 98 11.31 8.62 19.23
C GLY A 98 12.24 9.81 18.92
N LYS A 99 12.40 10.28 17.67
CA LYS A 99 13.23 11.49 17.34
C LYS A 99 12.61 12.46 16.32
N ALA A 100 11.46 13.07 16.63
CA ALA A 100 10.85 14.09 15.76
C ALA A 100 11.65 15.42 15.73
N SER A 101 11.67 16.11 14.59
CA SER A 101 12.24 17.47 14.48
C SER A 101 11.30 18.54 15.06
N LYS A 102 11.82 19.76 15.25
CA LYS A 102 11.05 20.97 15.59
C LYS A 102 11.00 21.92 14.39
N ALA A 103 9.91 21.91 13.64
CA ALA A 103 9.66 22.92 12.60
C ALA A 103 8.18 23.20 12.36
N LEU A 104 7.33 22.17 12.25
CA LEU A 104 5.93 22.28 11.82
C LEU A 104 4.99 21.54 12.79
N GLU A 105 3.74 21.97 12.88
CA GLU A 105 2.70 21.26 13.66
C GLU A 105 2.13 20.09 12.85
N PRO A 106 2.25 18.83 13.33
CA PRO A 106 1.58 17.70 12.72
C PRO A 106 0.13 17.58 13.18
N ARG A 107 -0.73 17.16 12.26
CA ARG A 107 -2.06 16.63 12.58
C ARG A 107 -2.15 15.17 12.16
N LEU A 108 -2.79 14.35 12.97
CA LEU A 108 -3.22 13.03 12.52
C LEU A 108 -4.39 13.17 11.54
N VAL A 109 -4.58 12.22 10.64
CA VAL A 109 -5.67 12.29 9.65
C VAL A 109 -7.04 12.18 10.34
N SER A 110 -7.12 11.38 11.40
CA SER A 110 -8.25 11.32 12.34
C SER A 110 -8.61 12.65 13.03
N GLN A 111 -7.77 13.70 12.92
CA GLN A 111 -7.92 15.00 13.59
C GLN A 111 -8.15 16.18 12.62
N LEU A 112 -8.20 15.93 11.31
CA LEU A 112 -8.39 16.98 10.31
C LEU A 112 -9.84 17.47 10.27
N THR A 113 -10.04 18.76 9.97
CA THR A 113 -11.36 19.22 9.51
C THR A 113 -11.64 18.72 8.08
N PRO A 114 -12.89 18.70 7.60
CA PRO A 114 -13.19 18.33 6.21
C PRO A 114 -12.37 19.15 5.19
N GLU A 115 -12.21 20.46 5.43
CA GLU A 115 -11.44 21.36 4.57
C GLU A 115 -9.93 21.10 4.61
N GLU A 116 -9.42 20.56 5.72
CA GLU A 116 -8.03 20.10 5.84
C GLU A 116 -7.82 18.74 5.18
N PHE A 117 -8.82 17.86 5.22
CA PHE A 117 -8.81 16.58 4.51
C PHE A 117 -8.83 16.79 2.99
N GLU A 118 -9.61 17.74 2.46
CA GLU A 118 -9.54 18.06 1.03
C GLU A 118 -8.14 18.52 0.60
N LYS A 119 -7.39 19.26 1.45
CA LYS A 119 -5.99 19.63 1.16
C LYS A 119 -5.02 18.45 1.14
N LEU A 120 -5.27 17.40 1.93
CA LEU A 120 -4.54 16.14 1.83
C LEU A 120 -4.76 15.54 0.44
N LEU A 121 -6.02 15.49 -0.03
CA LEU A 121 -6.37 14.96 -1.34
C LEU A 121 -5.81 15.81 -2.50
N GLU A 122 -5.79 17.14 -2.37
CA GLU A 122 -5.14 18.05 -3.31
C GLU A 122 -3.63 17.76 -3.40
N PHE A 123 -2.96 17.51 -2.27
CA PHE A 123 -1.53 17.20 -2.24
C PHE A 123 -1.23 15.80 -2.81
N ASP A 124 -2.02 14.78 -2.47
CA ASP A 124 -1.90 13.44 -3.06
C ASP A 124 -2.07 13.48 -4.58
N ARG A 125 -3.08 14.21 -5.08
CA ARG A 125 -3.31 14.42 -6.51
C ARG A 125 -2.20 15.24 -7.16
N PHE A 126 -1.64 16.23 -6.48
CA PHE A 126 -0.50 17.01 -6.97
C PHE A 126 0.76 16.16 -7.12
N VAL A 127 1.05 15.28 -6.14
CA VAL A 127 2.22 14.40 -6.17
C VAL A 127 2.02 13.25 -7.15
N THR A 128 0.83 12.65 -7.23
CA THR A 128 0.63 11.44 -8.05
C THR A 128 0.06 11.67 -9.45
N GLY A 129 -0.46 12.86 -9.74
CA GLY A 129 -1.17 13.15 -10.98
C GLY A 129 -2.53 12.44 -11.12
N ARG A 130 -3.01 11.74 -10.07
CA ARG A 130 -4.20 10.88 -10.10
C ARG A 130 -5.23 11.31 -9.05
N ASP A 131 -6.52 11.12 -9.34
CA ASP A 131 -7.58 11.37 -8.36
C ASP A 131 -7.87 10.13 -7.51
N ARG A 132 -7.14 9.97 -6.40
CA ARG A 132 -7.34 8.86 -5.45
C ARG A 132 -8.33 9.16 -4.33
N SER A 133 -9.12 10.24 -4.45
CA SER A 133 -9.97 10.75 -3.37
C SER A 133 -10.95 9.74 -2.79
N GLN A 134 -11.57 8.89 -3.62
CA GLN A 134 -12.45 7.81 -3.13
C GLN A 134 -11.68 6.75 -2.33
N PHE A 135 -10.53 6.31 -2.83
CA PHE A 135 -9.70 5.32 -2.15
C PHE A 135 -9.17 5.85 -0.81
N LEU A 136 -8.65 7.08 -0.77
CA LEU A 136 -8.09 7.65 0.47
C LEU A 136 -9.15 7.87 1.55
N ARG A 137 -10.40 8.21 1.19
CA ARG A 137 -11.52 8.27 2.15
C ARG A 137 -11.90 6.89 2.72
N LEU A 138 -11.71 5.82 1.96
CA LEU A 138 -11.89 4.45 2.44
C LEU A 138 -10.71 4.02 3.32
N HIS A 139 -9.48 4.25 2.86
CA HIS A 139 -8.22 3.91 3.55
C HIS A 139 -8.15 4.53 4.96
N TYR A 140 -8.32 5.86 5.05
CA TYR A 140 -8.36 6.58 6.34
C TYR A 140 -9.69 6.42 7.10
N GLY A 141 -10.65 5.66 6.56
CA GLY A 141 -11.88 5.25 7.25
C GLY A 141 -11.74 3.95 8.03
N LEU A 142 -10.57 3.29 8.00
CA LEU A 142 -10.31 2.02 8.66
C LEU A 142 -9.71 2.24 10.06
N GLU A 143 -10.30 1.63 11.09
CA GLU A 143 -9.84 1.74 12.49
C GLU A 143 -8.37 1.31 12.72
N VAL A 144 -7.82 0.49 11.82
CA VAL A 144 -6.43 0.00 11.87
C VAL A 144 -5.43 0.90 11.13
N THR A 145 -5.90 1.95 10.47
CA THR A 145 -5.11 2.85 9.65
C THR A 145 -5.10 4.24 10.25
N GLU A 146 -3.95 4.92 10.21
CA GLU A 146 -3.84 6.33 10.54
C GLU A 146 -3.00 7.05 9.47
N GLY A 147 -3.15 8.36 9.39
CA GLY A 147 -2.24 9.22 8.65
C GLY A 147 -1.70 10.35 9.49
N ALA A 148 -0.70 11.05 8.95
CA ALA A 148 -0.26 12.32 9.49
C ALA A 148 0.08 13.29 8.37
N VAL A 149 -0.18 14.57 8.64
CA VAL A 149 -0.04 15.69 7.69
C VAL A 149 0.80 16.78 8.33
N LEU A 150 1.75 17.33 7.58
CA LEU A 150 2.43 18.58 7.93
C LEU A 150 1.90 19.72 7.07
N PHE A 151 1.49 20.80 7.73
CA PHE A 151 1.14 22.06 7.10
C PHE A 151 2.32 23.04 7.16
N GLY A 152 2.58 23.75 6.07
CA GLY A 152 3.50 24.88 6.05
C GLY A 152 2.87 26.18 6.56
N ASP A 153 3.67 27.26 6.65
CA ASP A 153 3.24 28.57 7.16
C ASP A 153 2.02 29.16 6.44
N ASP A 154 1.85 28.84 5.16
CA ASP A 154 0.73 29.27 4.32
C ASP A 154 -0.51 28.36 4.43
N ARG A 155 -0.48 27.38 5.34
CA ARG A 155 -1.48 26.32 5.54
C ARG A 155 -1.74 25.45 4.31
N LYS A 156 -0.79 25.34 3.37
CA LYS A 156 -0.75 24.22 2.42
C LYS A 156 -0.13 22.99 3.08
N VAL A 157 -0.49 21.81 2.58
CA VAL A 157 0.18 20.56 2.94
C VAL A 157 1.58 20.53 2.31
N VAL A 158 2.59 20.15 3.09
CA VAL A 158 4.00 20.02 2.66
C VAL A 158 4.57 18.63 2.87
N ALA A 159 3.83 17.75 3.56
CA ALA A 159 4.03 16.31 3.56
C ALA A 159 2.76 15.57 4.04
N VAL A 160 2.60 14.32 3.59
CA VAL A 160 1.57 13.36 4.01
C VAL A 160 2.23 11.99 4.22
N ALA A 161 1.83 11.26 5.25
CA ALA A 161 2.17 9.85 5.43
C ALA A 161 0.99 9.04 5.97
N SER A 162 1.02 7.72 5.80
CA SER A 162 0.08 6.79 6.45
C SER A 162 0.78 5.57 7.05
N VAL A 163 0.12 4.91 7.99
CA VAL A 163 0.54 3.65 8.60
C VAL A 163 -0.64 2.70 8.79
N GLY A 164 -0.40 1.40 8.63
CA GLY A 164 -1.34 0.33 8.97
C GLY A 164 -0.61 -1.01 9.20
N PRO A 165 -1.24 -1.98 9.88
CA PRO A 165 -0.65 -3.30 10.10
C PRO A 165 -0.71 -4.14 8.83
N THR A 166 0.27 -5.02 8.63
CA THR A 166 0.17 -6.04 7.56
C THR A 166 -0.88 -7.10 7.89
N ASP A 167 -1.18 -7.94 6.91
CA ASP A 167 -2.02 -9.12 6.96
C ASP A 167 -1.66 -10.17 8.04
N ARG A 168 -0.45 -10.11 8.61
CA ARG A 168 0.05 -10.92 9.73
C ARG A 168 0.24 -10.13 11.04
N PRO A 169 -0.79 -9.96 11.88
CA PRO A 169 -0.67 -9.35 13.20
C PRO A 169 0.35 -10.04 14.12
N GLU A 170 0.56 -11.35 13.95
CA GLU A 170 1.49 -12.16 14.73
C GLU A 170 2.97 -11.81 14.50
N ASP A 171 3.32 -11.28 13.32
CA ASP A 171 4.67 -10.80 13.01
C ASP A 171 4.95 -9.40 13.57
N HIS A 172 3.93 -8.72 14.10
CA HIS A 172 3.97 -7.35 14.61
C HIS A 172 4.45 -6.31 13.56
N ASN A 173 4.13 -6.53 12.28
CA ASN A 173 4.57 -5.69 11.17
C ASN A 173 3.58 -4.56 10.85
N TRP A 174 4.10 -3.33 10.69
CA TRP A 174 3.34 -2.11 10.40
C TRP A 174 3.96 -1.35 9.23
N LYS A 175 3.26 -1.32 8.10
CA LYS A 175 3.68 -0.64 6.88
C LYS A 175 3.45 0.85 7.01
N VAL A 176 4.51 1.66 6.92
CA VAL A 176 4.42 3.11 6.78
C VAL A 176 4.49 3.43 5.29
N ALA A 177 3.33 3.66 4.69
CA ALA A 177 3.17 3.97 3.28
C ALA A 177 1.81 4.68 3.06
N PRO A 178 1.75 5.78 2.27
CA PRO A 178 2.87 6.42 1.59
C PRO A 178 3.71 7.28 2.54
N ILE A 179 4.79 7.86 2.00
CA ILE A 179 5.35 9.13 2.47
C ILE A 179 5.56 10.01 1.23
N TYR A 180 4.82 11.11 1.16
CA TYR A 180 5.01 12.19 0.18
C TYR A 180 5.45 13.45 0.91
N ALA A 181 6.50 14.12 0.44
CA ALA A 181 7.09 15.24 1.17
C ALA A 181 7.87 16.19 0.28
N ASN A 182 7.91 17.47 0.65
CA ASN A 182 8.71 18.47 -0.06
C ASN A 182 10.23 18.34 0.21
N ASN A 183 10.64 17.68 1.30
CA ASN A 183 12.04 17.41 1.65
C ASN A 183 12.17 16.27 2.68
N LEU A 184 13.41 15.81 2.90
CA LEU A 184 13.72 14.73 3.85
C LEU A 184 13.36 15.06 5.31
N GLU A 185 13.42 16.32 5.75
CA GLU A 185 13.05 16.67 7.13
C GLU A 185 11.55 16.47 7.37
N THR A 186 10.69 16.90 6.44
CA THR A 186 9.24 16.69 6.55
C THR A 186 8.87 15.21 6.35
N ALA A 187 9.57 14.49 5.46
CA ALA A 187 9.43 13.04 5.29
C ALA A 187 9.77 12.25 6.59
N ALA A 188 10.96 12.48 7.15
CA ALA A 188 11.44 11.78 8.33
C ALA A 188 10.63 12.15 9.59
N THR A 189 10.19 13.41 9.71
CA THR A 189 9.32 13.85 10.80
C THR A 189 7.99 13.09 10.78
N LEU A 190 7.33 12.99 9.60
CA LEU A 190 6.10 12.22 9.49
C LEU A 190 6.29 10.71 9.71
N ALA A 191 7.35 10.11 9.15
CA ALA A 191 7.67 8.70 9.38
C ALA A 191 7.73 8.37 10.87
N ILE A 192 8.37 9.23 11.67
CA ILE A 192 8.49 9.06 13.12
C ILE A 192 7.14 9.27 13.84
N ILE A 193 6.30 10.20 13.40
CA ILE A 193 4.96 10.41 13.98
C ILE A 193 4.08 9.17 13.81
N VAL A 194 3.96 8.65 12.58
CA VAL A 194 3.11 7.49 12.31
C VAL A 194 3.71 6.19 12.87
N ALA A 195 5.04 6.06 12.91
CA ALA A 195 5.72 4.96 13.60
C ALA A 195 5.49 4.99 15.13
N ASN A 196 5.45 6.17 15.75
CA ASN A 196 5.11 6.30 17.16
C ASN A 196 3.63 5.97 17.43
N TRP A 197 2.71 6.29 16.51
CA TRP A 197 1.30 5.90 16.60
C TRP A 197 1.15 4.37 16.53
N ALA A 198 1.76 3.71 15.54
CA ALA A 198 1.78 2.25 15.44
C ALA A 198 2.39 1.60 16.70
N GLY A 199 3.50 2.15 17.20
CA GLY A 199 4.14 1.72 18.45
C GLY A 199 3.33 1.96 19.74
N ALA A 200 2.23 2.71 19.66
CA ALA A 200 1.26 2.89 20.75
C ALA A 200 0.03 1.96 20.62
N GLN A 201 -0.28 1.47 19.41
CA GLN A 201 -1.25 0.38 19.21
C GLN A 201 -0.64 -1.00 19.50
N ASP A 202 0.64 -1.17 19.21
CA ASP A 202 1.40 -2.42 19.38
C ASP A 202 2.82 -2.13 19.89
N GLU A 203 3.09 -2.48 21.14
CA GLU A 203 4.40 -2.28 21.77
C GLU A 203 5.55 -2.92 20.97
N LYS A 204 5.29 -4.00 20.23
CA LYS A 204 6.29 -4.75 19.44
C LYS A 204 6.41 -4.29 17.98
N ALA A 205 5.61 -3.30 17.55
CA ALA A 205 5.52 -2.84 16.16
C ALA A 205 6.87 -2.69 15.44
N ARG A 206 7.00 -3.39 14.30
CA ARG A 206 8.12 -3.37 13.34
C ARG A 206 7.71 -2.54 12.14
N ILE A 207 8.41 -1.44 11.89
CA ILE A 207 8.02 -0.40 10.93
C ILE A 207 8.60 -0.70 9.55
N LEU A 208 7.76 -1.07 8.60
CA LEU A 208 8.16 -1.34 7.21
C LEU A 208 8.18 -0.02 6.42
N LEU A 209 9.29 0.24 5.72
CA LEU A 209 9.44 1.38 4.82
C LEU A 209 9.81 0.87 3.41
N PRO A 210 8.83 0.54 2.55
CA PRO A 210 9.10 0.12 1.18
C PRO A 210 9.59 1.31 0.35
N ILE A 211 10.89 1.40 0.10
CA ILE A 211 11.50 2.44 -0.75
C ILE A 211 11.70 1.87 -2.16
N LEU A 212 11.35 2.64 -3.17
CA LEU A 212 11.59 2.33 -4.59
C LEU A 212 12.91 2.99 -5.05
N ASP A 213 13.69 2.28 -5.86
CA ASP A 213 14.82 2.84 -6.60
C ASP A 213 14.38 3.97 -7.55
N ASP A 214 15.34 4.79 -8.00
CA ASP A 214 15.11 5.99 -8.83
C ASP A 214 14.12 7.03 -8.26
N THR A 215 13.80 6.94 -6.96
CA THR A 215 13.03 7.95 -6.22
C THR A 215 13.89 8.78 -5.28
N ARG A 216 13.37 9.94 -4.88
CA ARG A 216 13.96 10.75 -3.82
C ARG A 216 14.03 10.02 -2.47
N GLY A 217 13.17 9.03 -2.26
CA GLY A 217 13.25 8.05 -1.17
C GLY A 217 14.55 7.24 -1.20
N ALA A 218 14.97 6.73 -2.36
CA ALA A 218 16.24 6.03 -2.50
C ALA A 218 17.45 6.98 -2.38
N GLU A 219 17.38 8.16 -3.01
CA GLU A 219 18.46 9.15 -2.97
C GLU A 219 18.72 9.69 -1.55
N GLU A 220 17.70 10.24 -0.89
CA GLU A 220 17.83 10.95 0.39
C GLU A 220 17.57 10.02 1.60
N LEU A 221 16.40 9.38 1.68
CA LEU A 221 15.96 8.66 2.88
C LEU A 221 16.71 7.35 3.11
N ALA A 222 16.81 6.48 2.10
CA ALA A 222 17.60 5.25 2.20
C ALA A 222 19.08 5.56 2.45
N THR A 223 19.60 6.68 1.94
CA THR A 223 20.98 7.14 2.21
C THR A 223 21.23 7.51 3.67
N VAL A 224 20.22 8.01 4.39
CA VAL A 224 20.31 8.19 5.85
C VAL A 224 20.13 6.86 6.58
N LEU A 225 19.13 6.06 6.18
CA LEU A 225 18.78 4.81 6.87
C LEU A 225 19.82 3.69 6.72
N LYS A 226 20.61 3.62 5.64
CA LYS A 226 21.59 2.53 5.37
C LYS A 226 22.73 2.37 6.39
N LYS A 227 22.83 3.25 7.38
CA LYS A 227 23.74 3.11 8.54
C LYS A 227 23.07 2.43 9.76
N HIS A 228 21.77 2.17 9.66
CA HIS A 228 20.87 1.81 10.75
C HIS A 228 19.87 0.71 10.38
N ILE A 229 19.73 0.35 9.09
CA ILE A 229 18.90 -0.76 8.62
C ILE A 229 19.70 -1.71 7.74
N VAL A 230 19.27 -2.98 7.70
CA VAL A 230 19.64 -3.91 6.62
C VAL A 230 18.60 -3.77 5.50
N PRO A 231 18.95 -3.26 4.31
CA PRO A 231 18.03 -3.24 3.19
C PRO A 231 17.82 -4.67 2.66
N HIS A 232 16.58 -4.99 2.33
CA HIS A 232 16.21 -6.20 1.59
C HIS A 232 15.65 -5.77 0.23
N VAL A 233 15.88 -6.58 -0.81
CA VAL A 233 15.09 -6.46 -2.04
C VAL A 233 13.71 -7.05 -1.76
N VAL A 234 12.69 -6.34 -2.23
CA VAL A 234 11.32 -6.43 -1.74
C VAL A 234 10.38 -6.69 -2.92
N GLY A 235 9.92 -5.65 -3.61
CA GLY A 235 9.34 -5.78 -4.95
C GLY A 235 10.41 -5.79 -6.05
N ILE A 236 10.06 -6.31 -7.22
CA ILE A 236 10.64 -5.91 -8.52
C ILE A 236 9.45 -5.60 -9.43
N THR A 237 9.38 -4.38 -9.95
CA THR A 237 8.38 -4.03 -10.96
C THR A 237 8.80 -4.58 -12.32
N LEU A 238 7.86 -5.18 -13.04
CA LEU A 238 8.03 -5.61 -14.42
C LEU A 238 7.06 -4.85 -15.32
N TYR A 239 7.59 -4.08 -16.27
CA TYR A 239 6.81 -3.41 -17.31
C TYR A 239 6.96 -4.15 -18.64
N ASN A 240 5.87 -4.27 -19.41
CA ASN A 240 5.87 -4.93 -20.74
C ASN A 240 6.08 -3.93 -21.90
N GLY A 241 6.62 -2.76 -21.61
CA GLY A 241 6.78 -1.62 -22.52
C GLY A 241 7.08 -0.33 -21.73
N ASP A 242 7.19 0.79 -22.44
CA ASP A 242 7.47 2.10 -21.82
C ASP A 242 6.33 2.52 -20.87
N TYR A 243 6.68 2.91 -19.63
CA TYR A 243 5.73 3.38 -18.63
C TYR A 243 5.94 4.86 -18.31
N SER A 244 4.97 5.69 -18.68
CA SER A 244 4.96 7.12 -18.35
C SER A 244 4.35 7.33 -16.96
N ASN A 245 5.13 7.09 -15.90
CA ASN A 245 4.70 7.36 -14.53
C ASN A 245 4.30 8.85 -14.36
N PRO A 246 3.04 9.19 -13.99
CA PRO A 246 2.62 10.58 -13.76
C PRO A 246 3.12 11.18 -12.43
N ILE A 247 3.81 10.40 -11.60
CA ILE A 247 4.19 10.78 -10.24
C ILE A 247 5.42 11.68 -10.22
N ARG A 248 5.35 12.68 -9.36
CA ARG A 248 6.44 13.55 -8.95
C ARG A 248 7.44 12.81 -8.08
N LEU A 249 8.42 12.16 -8.72
CA LEU A 249 9.51 11.46 -8.04
C LEU A 249 10.29 12.40 -7.09
N GLU A 250 10.28 13.71 -7.35
CA GLU A 250 10.87 14.75 -6.49
C GLU A 250 10.12 15.00 -5.16
N HIS A 251 8.93 14.41 -5.00
CA HIS A 251 8.13 14.40 -3.76
C HIS A 251 7.92 12.99 -3.17
N LEU A 252 8.40 11.94 -3.84
CA LEU A 252 8.17 10.54 -3.50
C LEU A 252 9.27 10.00 -2.57
N TYR A 253 8.91 9.71 -1.30
CA TYR A 253 9.82 9.14 -0.31
C TYR A 253 9.53 7.67 0.01
N VAL A 254 8.25 7.33 0.11
CA VAL A 254 7.76 5.96 0.14
C VAL A 254 6.48 5.90 -0.72
N PRO A 255 6.43 5.08 -1.79
CA PRO A 255 5.19 4.84 -2.53
C PRO A 255 4.08 4.28 -1.63
N HIS A 256 2.81 4.56 -1.92
CA HIS A 256 1.71 3.96 -1.17
C HIS A 256 1.73 2.44 -1.34
N ASN A 257 1.97 1.98 -2.58
CA ASN A 257 2.11 0.59 -3.00
C ASN A 257 1.17 -0.36 -2.23
N ASN A 258 -0.10 0.01 -2.12
CA ASN A 258 -1.15 -0.95 -1.79
C ASN A 258 -1.51 -1.70 -3.07
N SER A 259 -1.98 -2.95 -2.99
CA SER A 259 -2.17 -3.83 -4.15
C SER A 259 -3.35 -3.40 -5.03
N GLY A 260 -3.11 -2.32 -5.76
CA GLY A 260 -4.03 -1.60 -6.63
C GLY A 260 -3.64 -0.14 -6.85
N HIS A 261 -2.90 0.46 -5.92
CA HIS A 261 -2.36 1.82 -6.04
C HIS A 261 -0.83 1.77 -6.06
N PHE A 262 -0.30 1.75 -7.27
CA PHE A 262 1.11 1.59 -7.57
C PHE A 262 1.77 2.93 -7.88
N ASP A 263 2.80 3.26 -7.11
CA ASP A 263 3.38 4.61 -7.10
C ASP A 263 4.83 4.65 -7.61
N ALA A 264 5.07 4.03 -8.76
CA ALA A 264 6.40 3.72 -9.30
C ALA A 264 6.43 3.67 -10.84
#